data_AF-A0A814TBD7-F1
#
_entry.id   AF-A0A814TBD7-F1
#
_cell.length_a   1.000
_cell.length_b   1.000
_cell.length_c   1.000
_cell.angle_alpha   90.00
_cell.angle_beta   90.00
_cell.angle_gamma   90.00
#
_symmetry.space_group_name_H-M   'P 1'
#
loop_
_entity.id
_entity.type
_entity.pdbx_description
1 polymer ?
#
loop_
_entity_poly.entity_id
_entity_poly.type
_entity_poly.pdbx_seq_one_letter_code
_entity_poly.pdbx_strand_id
1 'polypeptide(L)'
;MEYSMSPTPASTIVLFEHIETKLLTVNGICPDIVHHTNDDQSCPTKSDWVTGRWGEELVYNYLKWKHRSQGKNIHITWLNETSESGEPYDIIIEDSKNTCDYIEVKSTVSNHCHAFPISIEQVSWFMKLKNNYYIYRVYNVFNKQQVCIRILNNLRENLHKHYLSLEMKINDPNPINNGDTQ
;
A
#
# COMPACT_ATOMS: atom_id res chain seq x y z
N MET A 1 1.81 -24.05 47.57
CA MET A 1 1.25 -23.97 46.22
C MET A 1 1.31 -22.51 45.85
N GLU A 2 2.33 -22.13 45.08
CA GLU A 2 2.17 -21.74 43.66
C GLU A 2 1.31 -20.47 43.53
N TYR A 3 1.73 -19.38 42.90
CA TYR A 3 2.44 -19.32 41.63
C TYR A 3 3.07 -17.92 41.47
N SER A 4 4.29 -17.87 40.92
CA SER A 4 4.95 -16.64 40.48
C SER A 4 4.30 -16.15 39.18
N MET A 5 3.93 -14.87 39.09
CA MET A 5 3.82 -14.20 37.79
C MET A 5 4.53 -12.85 37.84
N SER A 6 5.38 -12.69 36.83
CA SER A 6 6.25 -11.57 36.52
C SER A 6 5.48 -10.27 36.22
N PRO A 7 6.12 -9.11 36.37
CA PRO A 7 5.56 -7.85 35.92
C PRO A 7 5.61 -7.77 34.38
N THR A 8 4.48 -7.49 33.76
CA THR A 8 4.42 -7.01 32.37
C THR A 8 4.72 -5.51 32.35
N PRO A 9 5.62 -5.01 31.49
CA PRO A 9 5.59 -3.62 31.09
C PRO A 9 4.65 -3.49 29.90
N ALA A 10 3.45 -3.00 30.18
CA ALA A 10 2.71 -2.20 29.21
C ALA A 10 3.49 -0.90 28.92
N SER A 11 3.11 -0.25 27.82
CA SER A 11 3.39 1.15 27.48
C SER A 11 4.54 1.37 26.51
N THR A 12 4.27 1.16 25.22
CA THR A 12 4.63 2.16 24.20
C THR A 12 3.55 2.15 23.13
N ILE A 13 2.37 2.67 23.49
CA ILE A 13 1.38 3.13 22.52
C ILE A 13 1.84 4.55 22.15
N VAL A 14 2.44 4.70 20.97
CA VAL A 14 2.71 6.03 20.40
C VAL A 14 1.64 6.33 19.36
N LEU A 15 0.72 7.18 19.82
CA LEU A 15 -0.14 8.11 19.11
C LEU A 15 0.10 8.24 17.59
N PHE A 16 -0.92 7.93 16.78
CA PHE A 16 -1.09 8.50 15.43
C PHE A 16 -2.57 8.73 15.14
N GLU A 17 -3.18 9.70 15.84
CA GLU A 17 -4.62 10.02 15.76
C GLU A 17 -5.03 10.99 14.64
N HIS A 18 -4.19 11.30 13.65
CA HIS A 18 -4.50 12.41 12.71
C HIS A 18 -4.67 12.03 11.24
N ILE A 19 -4.58 10.74 10.92
CA ILE A 19 -5.09 10.18 9.67
C ILE A 19 -6.05 9.07 10.12
N GLU A 20 -7.23 8.90 9.52
CA GLU A 20 -8.04 7.69 9.74
C GLU A 20 -7.33 6.46 9.13
N THR A 21 -6.17 6.11 9.67
CA THR A 21 -5.39 4.93 9.30
C THR A 21 -5.88 3.79 10.15
N LYS A 22 -6.74 2.95 9.58
CA LYS A 22 -6.95 1.62 10.14
C LYS A 22 -5.73 0.77 9.80
N LEU A 23 -4.81 0.60 10.76
CA LEU A 23 -3.77 -0.41 10.64
C LEU A 23 -4.45 -1.78 10.73
N LEU A 24 -4.30 -2.59 9.70
CA LEU A 24 -4.90 -3.92 9.66
C LEU A 24 -3.77 -4.95 9.61
N THR A 25 -3.61 -5.67 10.72
CA THR A 25 -2.84 -6.91 10.72
C THR A 25 -3.67 -7.96 10.00
N VAL A 26 -3.20 -8.40 8.84
CA VAL A 26 -3.89 -9.43 8.04
C VAL A 26 -3.53 -10.80 8.61
N ASN A 27 -4.12 -11.16 9.76
CA ASN A 27 -4.03 -12.53 10.25
C ASN A 27 -4.91 -13.43 9.36
N GLY A 28 -4.30 -14.38 8.64
CA GLY A 28 -5.02 -15.49 7.99
C GLY A 28 -5.44 -15.31 6.53
N ILE A 29 -4.90 -14.34 5.79
CA ILE A 29 -5.11 -14.25 4.33
C ILE A 29 -3.75 -14.21 3.64
N CYS A 30 -3.15 -15.37 3.36
CA CYS A 30 -1.98 -15.48 2.48
C CYS A 30 -1.93 -16.87 1.83
N PRO A 31 -2.27 -17.01 0.52
CA PRO A 31 -1.93 -18.20 -0.24
C PRO A 31 -0.40 -18.39 -0.26
N ASP A 32 0.04 -19.63 -0.36
CA ASP A 32 1.46 -20.01 -0.36
C ASP A 32 2.16 -19.57 -1.64
N ILE A 33 3.21 -18.74 -1.51
CA ILE A 33 4.07 -18.35 -2.64
C ILE A 33 5.54 -18.39 -2.19
N VAL A 34 6.34 -19.00 -3.06
CA VAL A 34 7.69 -19.55 -2.88
C VAL A 34 8.76 -18.51 -2.51
N HIS A 35 9.65 -18.92 -1.61
CA HIS A 35 10.80 -18.16 -1.13
C HIS A 35 11.97 -18.17 -2.12
N HIS A 36 12.60 -17.01 -2.34
CA HIS A 36 14.04 -16.92 -2.52
C HIS A 36 14.54 -15.63 -1.87
N THR A 37 15.60 -15.79 -1.09
CA THR A 37 16.27 -14.81 -0.23
C THR A 37 17.40 -14.14 -0.99
N ASN A 38 17.69 -12.86 -0.67
CA ASN A 38 18.93 -12.43 -0.04
C ASN A 38 18.94 -10.90 0.13
N ASP A 39 19.45 -10.47 1.29
CA ASP A 39 19.61 -9.10 1.75
C ASP A 39 20.60 -8.29 0.90
N ASP A 40 20.24 -7.04 0.59
CA ASP A 40 21.20 -5.93 0.59
C ASP A 40 20.49 -4.58 0.79
N GLN A 41 21.22 -3.63 1.37
CA GLN A 41 20.75 -2.37 1.94
C GLN A 41 20.58 -1.28 0.89
N SER A 42 19.62 -1.50 0.00
CA SER A 42 18.85 -0.54 -0.80
C SER A 42 17.48 -1.21 -0.99
N CYS A 43 16.37 -0.49 -1.10
CA CYS A 43 15.03 -1.12 -1.12
C CYS A 43 15.03 -2.34 -2.08
N PRO A 44 14.97 -3.61 -1.61
CA PRO A 44 15.41 -4.75 -2.39
C PRO A 44 14.60 -4.92 -3.67
N THR A 45 15.27 -4.91 -4.82
CA THR A 45 14.67 -5.14 -6.14
C THR A 45 14.43 -6.64 -6.36
N LYS A 46 13.48 -7.24 -5.63
CA LYS A 46 12.54 -8.12 -6.35
C LYS A 46 11.82 -7.21 -7.32
N SER A 47 11.80 -7.55 -8.62
CA SER A 47 11.33 -6.62 -9.66
C SER A 47 10.06 -5.91 -9.22
N ASP A 48 10.03 -4.58 -9.34
CA ASP A 48 8.95 -3.73 -8.82
C ASP A 48 7.57 -4.28 -9.19
N TRP A 49 7.48 -4.92 -10.36
CA TRP A 49 6.32 -5.66 -10.83
C TRP A 49 5.86 -6.81 -9.90
N VAL A 50 6.75 -7.72 -9.46
CA VAL A 50 6.36 -8.83 -8.57
C VAL A 50 5.89 -8.30 -7.22
N THR A 51 6.57 -7.27 -6.71
CA THR A 51 6.21 -6.63 -5.44
C THR A 51 4.87 -5.89 -5.56
N GLY A 52 4.65 -5.15 -6.64
CA GLY A 52 3.40 -4.45 -6.96
C GLY A 52 2.24 -5.43 -7.03
N ARG A 53 2.34 -6.41 -7.93
CA ARG A 53 1.31 -7.43 -8.17
C ARG A 53 0.93 -8.23 -6.93
N TRP A 54 1.91 -8.60 -6.10
CA TRP A 54 1.61 -9.31 -4.85
C TRP A 54 0.79 -8.45 -3.88
N GLY A 55 1.10 -7.15 -3.79
CA GLY A 55 0.34 -6.24 -2.96
C GLY A 55 -1.06 -5.97 -3.51
N GLU A 56 -1.23 -5.85 -4.82
CA GLU A 56 -2.54 -5.72 -5.46
C GLU A 56 -3.43 -6.94 -5.19
N GLU A 57 -2.89 -8.14 -5.36
CA GLU A 57 -3.60 -9.39 -5.05
C GLU A 57 -4.03 -9.46 -3.57
N LEU A 58 -3.13 -9.07 -2.65
CA LEU A 58 -3.42 -9.01 -1.23
C LEU A 58 -4.58 -8.04 -0.94
N VAL A 59 -4.52 -6.82 -1.49
CA VAL A 59 -5.56 -5.80 -1.29
C VAL A 59 -6.88 -6.28 -1.88
N TYR A 60 -6.89 -6.84 -3.08
CA TYR A 60 -8.09 -7.38 -3.72
C TYR A 60 -8.76 -8.46 -2.86
N ASN A 61 -7.97 -9.42 -2.36
CA ASN A 61 -8.48 -10.49 -1.50
C ASN A 61 -8.97 -9.95 -0.15
N TYR A 62 -8.24 -9.00 0.44
CA TYR A 62 -8.65 -8.30 1.66
C TYR A 62 -10.02 -7.61 1.48
N LEU A 63 -10.22 -6.88 0.38
CA LEU A 63 -11.48 -6.19 0.09
C LEU A 63 -12.64 -7.18 -0.09
N LYS A 64 -12.43 -8.27 -0.84
CA LYS A 64 -13.44 -9.34 -0.98
C LYS A 64 -13.86 -9.91 0.38
N TRP A 65 -12.89 -10.23 1.24
CA TRP A 65 -13.18 -10.72 2.59
C TRP A 65 -13.94 -9.69 3.43
N LYS A 66 -13.45 -8.46 3.47
CA LYS A 66 -14.01 -7.33 4.24
C LYS A 66 -15.48 -7.14 3.90
N HIS A 67 -15.82 -7.07 2.62
CA HIS A 67 -17.18 -6.75 2.19
C HIS A 67 -18.15 -7.94 2.24
N ARG A 68 -17.67 -9.16 1.97
CA ARG A 68 -18.46 -10.39 2.22
C ARG A 68 -18.89 -10.48 3.68
N SER A 69 -17.98 -10.19 4.61
CA SER A 69 -18.27 -10.22 6.06
C SER A 69 -19.31 -9.18 6.50
N GLN A 70 -19.49 -8.10 5.72
CA GLN A 70 -20.43 -7.02 6.01
C GLN A 70 -21.80 -7.21 5.35
N GLY A 71 -22.00 -8.30 4.59
CA GLY A 71 -23.25 -8.55 3.87
C GLY A 71 -23.58 -7.49 2.81
N LYS A 72 -22.59 -6.71 2.37
CA LYS A 72 -22.80 -5.66 1.37
C LYS A 72 -22.80 -6.27 -0.03
N ASN A 73 -23.81 -5.94 -0.83
CA ASN A 73 -23.82 -6.25 -2.25
C ASN A 73 -22.93 -5.21 -2.97
N ILE A 74 -21.66 -5.58 -3.18
CA ILE A 74 -20.69 -4.76 -3.88
C ILE A 74 -19.95 -5.60 -4.93
N HIS A 75 -19.52 -4.96 -6.00
CA HIS A 75 -18.65 -5.53 -7.01
C HIS A 75 -17.22 -5.01 -6.78
N ILE A 76 -16.23 -5.89 -6.86
CA ILE A 76 -14.81 -5.51 -6.74
C ILE A 76 -14.10 -6.03 -7.97
N THR A 77 -13.42 -5.15 -8.68
CA THR A 77 -12.68 -5.48 -9.91
C THR A 77 -11.23 -5.08 -9.73
N TRP A 78 -10.32 -6.01 -9.97
CA TRP A 78 -8.87 -5.76 -10.08
C TRP A 78 -8.54 -5.60 -11.56
N LEU A 79 -8.25 -4.36 -11.98
CA LEU A 79 -8.05 -4.02 -13.39
C LEU A 79 -6.74 -4.59 -13.95
N ASN A 80 -5.74 -4.72 -13.10
CA ASN A 80 -4.41 -5.22 -13.47
C ASN A 80 -4.23 -6.73 -13.21
N GLU A 81 -5.33 -7.47 -13.02
CA GLU A 81 -5.29 -8.92 -12.72
C GLU A 81 -4.55 -9.70 -13.80
N THR A 82 -4.72 -9.37 -15.08
CA THR A 82 -4.05 -10.08 -16.19
C THR A 82 -2.89 -9.28 -16.78
N SER A 83 -3.02 -7.96 -16.87
CA SER A 83 -2.01 -7.04 -17.42
C SER A 83 -2.28 -5.62 -16.96
N GLU A 84 -1.27 -4.75 -16.99
CA GLU A 84 -1.42 -3.32 -16.75
C GLU A 84 -2.51 -2.71 -17.64
N SER A 85 -3.55 -2.15 -17.02
CA SER A 85 -4.67 -1.48 -17.70
C SER A 85 -4.31 -0.07 -18.18
N GLY A 86 -3.31 0.55 -17.55
CA GLY A 86 -2.99 1.97 -17.74
C GLY A 86 -3.94 2.93 -17.02
N GLU A 87 -4.89 2.40 -16.25
CA GLU A 87 -5.77 3.21 -15.41
C GLU A 87 -4.99 3.77 -14.21
N PRO A 88 -5.37 4.95 -13.69
CA PRO A 88 -4.70 5.60 -12.57
C PRO A 88 -5.12 5.03 -11.20
N TYR A 89 -5.54 3.77 -11.17
CA TYR A 89 -5.92 2.98 -10.01
C TYR A 89 -5.93 1.51 -10.40
N ASP A 90 -5.67 0.62 -9.44
CA ASP A 90 -5.57 -0.82 -9.69
C ASP A 90 -6.89 -1.54 -9.44
N ILE A 91 -7.69 -1.07 -8.49
CA ILE A 91 -8.92 -1.74 -8.03
C ILE A 91 -10.07 -0.73 -7.97
N ILE A 92 -11.26 -1.16 -8.40
CA ILE A 92 -12.51 -0.42 -8.25
C ILE A 92 -13.49 -1.23 -7.39
N ILE A 93 -14.19 -0.53 -6.49
CA ILE A 93 -15.30 -1.08 -5.70
C ILE A 93 -16.56 -0.33 -6.11
N GLU A 94 -17.58 -1.07 -6.57
CA GLU A 94 -18.86 -0.50 -6.98
C GLU A 94 -19.96 -0.99 -6.04
N ASP A 95 -20.76 -0.07 -5.49
CA ASP A 95 -21.92 -0.42 -4.68
C ASP A 95 -23.21 -0.54 -5.50
N SER A 96 -24.28 -1.01 -4.85
CA SER A 96 -25.60 -1.16 -5.49
C SER A 96 -26.24 0.16 -5.94
N LYS A 97 -25.66 1.31 -5.59
CA LYS A 97 -26.10 2.66 -5.99
C LYS A 97 -25.21 3.25 -7.08
N ASN A 98 -24.33 2.45 -7.69
CA ASN A 98 -23.33 2.88 -8.68
C ASN A 98 -22.36 3.95 -8.14
N THR A 99 -22.09 3.94 -6.83
CA THR A 99 -20.98 4.71 -6.26
C THR A 99 -19.72 3.88 -6.38
N CYS A 100 -18.66 4.50 -6.90
CA CYS A 100 -17.37 3.85 -7.11
C CYS A 100 -16.32 4.38 -6.13
N ASP A 101 -15.62 3.48 -5.45
CA ASP A 101 -14.36 3.78 -4.76
C ASP A 101 -13.19 3.26 -5.61
N TYR A 102 -12.18 4.10 -5.80
CA TYR A 102 -11.01 3.86 -6.64
C TYR A 102 -9.78 3.69 -5.77
N ILE A 103 -9.02 2.62 -6.00
CA ILE A 103 -7.95 2.19 -5.11
C ILE A 103 -6.67 2.02 -5.92
N GLU A 104 -5.68 2.84 -5.58
CA GLU A 104 -4.29 2.68 -6.01
C GLU A 104 -3.50 1.91 -4.94
N VAL A 105 -2.74 0.90 -5.34
CA VAL A 105 -1.95 0.04 -4.46
C VAL A 105 -0.47 0.36 -4.63
N LYS A 106 0.19 0.69 -3.52
CA LYS A 106 1.63 1.00 -3.51
C LYS A 106 2.34 0.07 -2.54
N SER A 107 3.13 -0.84 -3.09
CA SER A 107 3.72 -1.97 -2.37
C SER A 107 5.21 -1.78 -2.09
N THR A 108 5.69 -2.26 -0.95
CA THR A 108 7.12 -2.29 -0.62
C THR A 108 7.44 -3.45 0.30
N VAL A 109 8.62 -4.03 0.12
CA VAL A 109 9.16 -5.06 1.02
C VAL A 109 9.66 -4.48 2.35
N SER A 110 9.88 -3.16 2.43
CA SER A 110 10.33 -2.46 3.63
C SER A 110 9.14 -1.98 4.46
N ASN A 111 9.29 -1.86 5.78
CA ASN A 111 8.37 -1.17 6.70
C ASN A 111 8.71 0.32 6.92
N HIS A 112 9.88 0.77 6.47
CA HIS A 112 10.40 2.13 6.73
C HIS A 112 10.34 3.03 5.48
N CYS A 113 10.04 2.47 4.31
CA CYS A 113 9.91 3.22 3.08
C CYS A 113 8.54 3.93 3.05
N HIS A 114 8.49 5.20 3.47
CA HIS A 114 7.24 5.98 3.49
C HIS A 114 6.99 6.75 2.20
N ALA A 115 8.04 7.13 1.48
CA ALA A 115 7.93 7.74 0.17
C ALA A 115 7.57 6.70 -0.89
N PHE A 116 6.79 7.12 -1.89
CA PHE A 116 6.45 6.29 -3.04
C PHE A 116 6.15 7.19 -4.24
N PRO A 117 6.44 6.71 -5.46
CA PRO A 117 6.13 7.48 -6.66
C PRO A 117 4.63 7.56 -6.89
N ILE A 118 4.16 8.70 -7.37
CA ILE A 118 2.79 8.92 -7.83
C ILE A 118 2.84 9.57 -9.21
N SER A 119 2.03 9.08 -10.16
CA SER A 119 1.97 9.64 -11.51
C SER A 119 1.14 10.93 -11.54
N ILE A 120 1.28 11.72 -12.61
CA ILE A 120 0.48 12.94 -12.80
C ILE A 120 -1.00 12.60 -12.96
N GLU A 121 -1.32 11.49 -13.63
CA GLU A 121 -2.67 10.97 -13.80
C GLU A 121 -3.27 10.62 -12.43
N GLN A 122 -2.53 9.91 -11.58
CA GLN A 122 -2.95 9.59 -10.21
C GLN A 122 -3.21 10.86 -9.40
N VAL A 123 -2.34 11.86 -9.50
CA VAL A 123 -2.54 13.18 -8.88
C VAL A 123 -3.82 13.86 -9.35
N SER A 124 -4.05 13.89 -10.66
CA SER A 124 -5.25 14.47 -11.25
C SER A 124 -6.52 13.78 -10.74
N TRP A 125 -6.50 12.45 -10.66
CA TRP A 125 -7.65 11.65 -10.23
C TRP A 125 -8.02 11.86 -8.77
N PHE A 126 -7.07 11.80 -7.83
CA PHE A 126 -7.43 12.02 -6.42
C PHE A 126 -7.84 13.46 -6.13
N MET A 127 -7.34 14.43 -6.91
CA MET A 127 -7.81 15.82 -6.83
C MET A 127 -9.26 15.99 -7.32
N LYS A 128 -9.66 15.22 -8.34
CA LYS A 128 -11.02 15.21 -8.90
C LYS A 128 -12.04 14.48 -8.03
N LEU A 129 -11.68 13.28 -7.55
CA LEU A 129 -12.61 12.35 -6.90
C LEU A 129 -12.75 12.54 -5.39
N LYS A 130 -12.02 13.51 -4.80
CA LYS A 130 -12.08 13.88 -3.37
C LYS A 130 -11.97 12.69 -2.41
N ASN A 131 -13.09 12.13 -1.98
CA ASN A 131 -13.18 11.13 -0.92
C ASN A 131 -13.34 9.70 -1.46
N ASN A 132 -13.48 9.53 -2.78
CA ASN A 132 -13.66 8.23 -3.42
C ASN A 132 -12.36 7.69 -4.04
N TYR A 133 -11.21 8.31 -3.78
CA TYR A 133 -9.92 7.82 -4.22
C TYR A 133 -9.01 7.55 -3.02
N TYR A 134 -8.42 6.35 -2.99
CA TYR A 134 -7.65 5.84 -1.87
C TYR A 134 -6.31 5.31 -2.35
N ILE A 135 -5.27 5.47 -1.52
CA ILE A 135 -4.00 4.78 -1.72
C ILE A 135 -3.86 3.72 -0.62
N TYR A 136 -3.73 2.46 -1.00
CA TYR A 136 -3.48 1.34 -0.11
C TYR A 136 -1.98 1.03 -0.15
N ARG A 137 -1.28 1.39 0.93
CA ARG A 137 0.13 1.07 1.12
C ARG A 137 0.29 -0.32 1.70
N VAL A 138 0.96 -1.20 0.97
CA VAL A 138 1.30 -2.55 1.45
C VAL A 138 2.76 -2.56 1.87
N TYR A 139 3.02 -2.81 3.14
CA TYR A 139 4.38 -2.92 3.69
C TYR A 139 4.72 -4.38 4.00
N ASN A 140 6.02 -4.67 4.08
CA ASN A 140 6.54 -6.01 4.39
C ASN A 140 5.99 -7.09 3.44
N VAL A 141 5.89 -6.76 2.15
CA VAL A 141 5.49 -7.70 1.10
C VAL A 141 6.35 -8.96 1.18
N PHE A 142 5.73 -10.12 0.97
CA PHE A 142 6.29 -11.47 1.15
C PHE A 142 6.57 -11.91 2.61
N ASN A 143 6.43 -11.04 3.61
CA ASN A 143 6.54 -11.43 5.03
C ASN A 143 5.15 -11.62 5.64
N LYS A 144 4.62 -12.86 5.60
CA LYS A 144 3.27 -13.20 6.09
C LYS A 144 3.01 -12.82 7.55
N GLN A 145 4.06 -12.70 8.39
CA GLN A 145 3.92 -12.39 9.82
C GLN A 145 3.86 -10.88 10.09
N GLN A 146 4.40 -10.07 9.19
CA GLN A 146 4.57 -8.63 9.40
C GLN A 146 3.89 -7.78 8.32
N VAL A 147 3.31 -8.39 7.29
CA VAL A 147 2.58 -7.70 6.23
C VAL A 147 1.46 -6.85 6.84
N CYS A 148 1.37 -5.60 6.41
CA CYS A 148 0.31 -4.70 6.82
C CYS A 148 -0.15 -3.80 5.68
N ILE A 149 -1.43 -3.44 5.73
CA ILE A 149 -2.06 -2.50 4.80
C ILE A 149 -2.33 -1.21 5.57
N ARG A 150 -1.87 -0.08 5.03
CA ARG A 150 -2.22 1.27 5.50
C ARG A 150 -3.03 1.98 4.43
N ILE A 151 -4.23 2.42 4.81
CA ILE A 151 -5.14 3.13 3.92
C ILE A 151 -4.90 4.63 4.06
N LEU A 152 -4.64 5.29 2.95
CA LEU A 152 -4.60 6.74 2.83
C LEU A 152 -5.88 7.18 2.12
N ASN A 153 -6.73 7.90 2.85
CA ASN A 153 -7.96 8.51 2.33
C ASN A 153 -7.84 10.04 2.43
N ASN A 154 -8.88 10.77 1.99
CA ASN A 154 -8.98 12.23 2.13
C ASN A 154 -7.67 12.93 1.70
N LEU A 155 -7.04 12.44 0.62
CA LEU A 155 -5.66 12.79 0.26
C LEU A 155 -5.48 14.30 0.14
N ARG A 156 -6.43 14.97 -0.51
CA ARG A 156 -6.45 16.43 -0.64
C ARG A 156 -6.46 17.15 0.70
N GLU A 157 -7.30 16.71 1.63
CA GLU A 157 -7.40 17.34 2.96
C GLU A 157 -6.13 17.09 3.77
N ASN A 158 -5.58 15.88 3.71
CA ASN A 158 -4.33 15.53 4.39
C ASN A 158 -3.13 16.28 3.80
N LEU A 159 -3.11 16.57 2.49
CA LEU A 159 -2.12 17.47 1.88
C LEU A 159 -2.30 18.91 2.36
N HIS A 160 -3.54 19.42 2.40
CA HIS A 160 -3.83 20.77 2.88
C HIS A 160 -3.47 20.96 4.37
N LYS A 161 -3.66 19.93 5.19
CA LYS A 161 -3.31 19.93 6.62
C LYS A 161 -1.84 19.58 6.88
N HIS A 162 -1.03 19.37 5.84
CA HIS A 162 0.37 18.96 5.93
C HIS A 162 0.60 17.61 6.66
N TYR A 163 -0.41 16.74 6.70
CA TYR A 163 -0.28 15.35 7.15
C TYR A 163 0.30 14.43 6.06
N LEU A 164 0.20 14.86 4.80
CA LEU A 164 0.90 14.29 3.66
C LEU A 164 1.73 15.39 2.99
N SER A 165 2.85 15.00 2.40
CA SER A 165 3.70 15.87 1.58
C SER A 165 3.95 15.18 0.23
N LEU A 166 4.02 15.98 -0.84
CA LEU A 166 4.46 15.53 -2.15
C LEU A 166 5.89 16.03 -2.37
N GLU A 167 6.80 15.11 -2.66
CA GLU A 167 8.20 15.42 -2.96
C GLU A 167 8.46 15.26 -4.45
N MET A 168 9.12 16.25 -5.05
CA MET A 168 9.56 16.19 -6.44
C MET A 168 11.04 15.82 -6.49
N LYS A 169 11.37 14.81 -7.28
CA LYS A 169 12.75 14.40 -7.54
C LYS A 169 13.14 14.80 -8.96
N ILE A 170 14.25 15.52 -9.10
CA ILE A 170 14.89 15.81 -10.39
C ILE A 170 15.81 14.63 -10.71
N ASN A 171 15.61 13.98 -11.86
CA ASN A 171 16.50 12.94 -12.36
C ASN A 171 17.42 13.56 -13.42
N ASP A 172 18.75 13.43 -13.27
CA ASP A 172 19.69 13.88 -14.30
C ASP A 172 19.55 13.01 -15.55
N PRO A 173 19.29 13.60 -16.73
CA PRO A 173 19.05 12.82 -17.95
C PRO A 173 20.32 12.18 -18.54
N ASN A 174 21.51 12.50 -18.03
CA ASN A 174 22.80 11.99 -18.50
C ASN A 174 23.77 11.75 -17.34
N PRO A 175 23.98 10.51 -16.86
CA PRO A 175 25.14 10.24 -16.02
C PRO A 175 26.40 10.44 -16.87
N ILE A 176 27.26 11.38 -16.46
CA ILE A 176 28.57 11.56 -17.08
C ILE A 176 29.35 10.25 -16.89
N ASN A 177 29.52 9.46 -17.96
CA ASN A 177 30.46 8.34 -17.99
C ASN A 177 31.89 8.92 -18.00
N ASN A 178 32.40 9.21 -16.81
CA ASN A 178 33.83 9.47 -16.62
C ASN A 178 34.54 8.11 -16.63
N GLY A 179 34.84 7.59 -17.83
CA GLY A 179 35.35 6.23 -17.94
C GLY A 179 36.04 5.86 -19.26
N ASP A 180 36.45 6.82 -20.09
CA ASP A 180 37.43 6.55 -21.16
C ASP A 180 38.60 7.54 -20.99
N THR A 181 39.59 7.16 -20.18
CA THR A 181 40.93 7.74 -20.30
C THR A 181 41.80 6.64 -20.89
N GLN A 182 42.30 6.91 -22.11
CA GLN A 182 43.25 6.09 -22.87
C GLN A 182 44.55 5.82 -22.09
#